data_AF-A0A953YHS0-F1
#
_entry.id   AF-A0A953YHS0-F1
#
_cell.length_a   1.000
_cell.length_b   1.000
_cell.length_c   1.000
_cell.angle_alpha   90.00
_cell.angle_beta   90.00
_cell.angle_gamma   90.00
#
_symmetry.space_group_name_H-M   'P 1'
#
loop_
_entity.id
_entity.type
_entity.pdbx_description
1 polymer ?
#
loop_
_entity_poly.entity_id
_entity_poly.type
_entity_poly.pdbx_seq_one_letter_code
_entity_poly.pdbx_strand_id
1 'polypeptide(L)'
;PRAPLARRFGAQLLRRLDQALGRTAESLAARHPPPPFRLRRDEAEPLIRAEDLSAVVDRLLAELCRQLETAESGARRLELACYAMDGRVHRATARTSRPVRQPARLLRLLEGQLEGCDLGFGIETLVLSAPETERLAPTECGFWQDRAATDDAMAALIDRLSQRLGPERVRWMAPVTSHLPERRVEPLPALHHAAAEVAARWADWQPPPGEVLPLRLLARPEPVEATALLPDYPPAAIRWGKVLHRIVRGEGPQRLTPEWWREAPPDDPAAPLARRTRDYYRVENAAGQRLWVFRQGLYDGAGAGGTDGKPKPGWFVHGIFG
;
A
#
# COMPACT_ATOMS: atom_id res chain seq x y z
N PRO A 1 -8.02 -50.07 -2.12
CA PRO A 1 -7.69 -50.94 -3.27
C PRO A 1 -7.41 -50.15 -4.57
N ARG A 2 -6.16 -49.72 -4.80
CA ARG A 2 -5.79 -48.86 -5.96
C ARG A 2 -5.40 -49.64 -7.21
N ALA A 3 -4.72 -50.79 -7.04
CA ALA A 3 -4.25 -51.64 -8.14
C ALA A 3 -5.37 -52.15 -9.09
N PRO A 4 -6.52 -52.66 -8.61
CA PRO A 4 -7.59 -53.09 -9.52
C PRO A 4 -8.28 -51.93 -10.24
N LEU A 5 -8.37 -50.75 -9.62
CA LEU A 5 -8.91 -49.53 -10.23
C LEU A 5 -7.98 -49.00 -11.34
N ALA A 6 -6.67 -48.99 -11.11
CA ALA A 6 -5.67 -48.62 -12.12
C ALA A 6 -5.76 -49.51 -13.36
N ARG A 7 -5.93 -50.82 -13.15
CA ARG A 7 -5.98 -51.81 -14.24
C ARG A 7 -7.25 -51.69 -15.09
N ARG A 8 -8.36 -51.22 -14.51
CA ARG A 8 -9.67 -51.12 -15.19
C ARG A 8 -9.94 -49.76 -15.82
N PHE A 9 -9.42 -48.67 -15.23
CA PHE A 9 -9.75 -47.29 -15.64
C PHE A 9 -8.51 -46.42 -15.93
N GLY A 10 -7.31 -46.99 -15.82
CA GLY A 10 -6.05 -46.30 -16.11
C GLY A 10 -5.58 -45.36 -14.99
N ALA A 11 -4.40 -44.79 -15.19
CA ALA A 11 -3.73 -43.93 -14.21
C ALA A 11 -4.40 -42.55 -14.04
N GLN A 12 -5.17 -42.09 -15.03
CA GLN A 12 -5.83 -40.79 -14.99
C GLN A 12 -6.93 -40.72 -13.93
N LEU A 13 -7.69 -41.81 -13.74
CA LEU A 13 -8.71 -41.88 -12.68
C LEU A 13 -8.06 -41.76 -11.29
N LEU A 14 -6.97 -42.50 -11.06
CA LEU A 14 -6.26 -42.43 -9.78
C LEU A 14 -5.70 -41.04 -9.50
N ARG A 15 -5.15 -40.37 -10.53
CA ARG A 15 -4.65 -38.99 -10.42
C ARG A 15 -5.77 -38.02 -10.05
N ARG A 16 -6.92 -38.10 -10.71
CA ARG A 16 -8.11 -37.28 -10.40
C ARG A 16 -8.64 -37.54 -9.00
N LEU A 17 -8.59 -38.79 -8.54
CA LEU A 17 -9.03 -39.18 -7.20
C LEU A 17 -8.06 -38.67 -6.11
N ASP A 18 -6.76 -38.65 -6.39
CA ASP A 18 -5.77 -38.04 -5.50
C ASP A 18 -5.89 -36.52 -5.46
N GLN A 19 -6.19 -35.87 -6.59
CA GLN A 19 -6.48 -34.44 -6.66
C GLN A 19 -7.73 -34.08 -5.85
N ALA A 20 -8.84 -34.80 -6.04
CA ALA A 20 -10.10 -34.57 -5.33
C ALA A 20 -9.98 -34.79 -3.81
N LEU A 21 -9.10 -35.70 -3.37
CA LEU A 21 -8.85 -35.97 -1.96
C LEU A 21 -7.69 -35.13 -1.37
N GLY A 22 -7.16 -34.16 -2.12
CA GLY A 22 -6.09 -33.26 -1.64
C GLY A 22 -4.71 -33.94 -1.46
N ARG A 23 -4.53 -35.16 -1.98
CA ARG A 23 -3.25 -35.89 -1.93
C ARG A 23 -2.27 -35.46 -3.01
N THR A 24 -2.76 -34.78 -4.04
CA THR A 24 -1.95 -34.22 -5.12
C THR A 24 -2.52 -32.87 -5.49
N ALA A 25 -1.65 -31.87 -5.68
CA ALA A 25 -2.09 -30.57 -6.15
C ALA A 25 -2.65 -30.67 -7.59
N GLU A 26 -3.76 -30.00 -7.84
CA GLU A 26 -4.27 -29.77 -9.18
C GLU A 26 -3.90 -28.35 -9.61
N SER A 27 -3.13 -28.22 -10.69
CA SER A 27 -2.93 -26.93 -11.35
C SER A 27 -4.20 -26.56 -12.10
N LEU A 28 -5.02 -25.70 -11.50
CA LEU A 28 -6.20 -25.13 -12.16
C LEU A 28 -5.75 -24.03 -13.11
N ALA A 29 -5.93 -24.23 -14.41
CA ALA A 29 -5.78 -23.17 -15.40
C ALA A 29 -7.05 -22.31 -15.39
N ALA A 30 -7.01 -21.15 -14.75
CA ALA A 30 -8.10 -20.19 -14.79
C ALA A 30 -8.34 -19.74 -16.24
N ARG A 31 -9.51 -20.06 -16.80
CA ARG A 31 -9.93 -19.54 -18.10
C ARG A 31 -10.54 -18.16 -17.88
N HIS A 32 -9.77 -17.12 -18.13
CA HIS A 32 -10.28 -15.76 -18.12
C HIS A 32 -10.99 -15.45 -19.45
N PRO A 33 -12.10 -14.70 -19.43
CA PRO A 33 -12.64 -14.15 -20.66
C PRO A 33 -11.57 -13.27 -21.33
N PRO A 34 -11.51 -13.23 -22.67
CA PRO A 34 -10.59 -12.32 -23.34
C PRO A 34 -10.88 -10.89 -22.90
N PRO A 35 -9.85 -10.04 -22.70
CA PRO A 35 -10.07 -8.66 -22.31
C PRO A 35 -10.95 -7.98 -23.36
N PRO A 36 -11.94 -7.17 -22.93
CA PRO A 36 -12.96 -6.61 -23.84
C PRO A 36 -12.34 -5.74 -24.92
N PHE A 37 -11.21 -5.08 -24.61
CA PHE A 37 -10.47 -4.26 -25.55
C PHE A 37 -9.10 -4.90 -25.80
N ARG A 38 -8.95 -5.52 -26.96
CA ARG A 38 -7.72 -6.17 -27.40
C ARG A 38 -7.51 -5.92 -28.89
N LEU A 39 -6.34 -5.40 -29.21
CA LEU A 39 -5.88 -5.17 -30.55
C LEU A 39 -4.65 -6.05 -30.80
N ARG A 40 -4.65 -6.71 -31.95
CA ARG A 40 -3.49 -7.42 -32.47
C ARG A 40 -3.12 -6.79 -33.79
N ARG A 41 -1.82 -6.60 -34.01
CA ARG A 41 -1.27 -6.14 -35.27
C ARG A 41 -0.05 -6.98 -35.60
N ASP A 42 -0.10 -7.57 -36.78
CA ASP A 42 1.00 -8.33 -37.36
C ASP A 42 1.64 -7.44 -38.42
N GLU A 43 2.95 -7.22 -38.33
CA GLU A 43 3.72 -6.42 -39.27
C GLU A 43 4.27 -7.34 -40.37
N ALA A 44 4.20 -6.88 -41.63
CA ALA A 44 4.72 -7.63 -42.77
C ALA A 44 6.25 -7.69 -42.78
N GLU A 45 6.90 -6.66 -42.23
CA GLU A 45 8.34 -6.58 -42.03
C GLU A 45 8.62 -6.39 -40.54
N PRO A 46 9.61 -7.10 -39.97
CA PRO A 46 9.87 -7.04 -38.54
C PRO A 46 10.42 -5.67 -38.13
N LEU A 47 9.88 -5.12 -37.04
CA LEU A 47 10.29 -3.82 -36.52
C LEU A 47 11.65 -3.92 -35.82
N ILE A 48 12.70 -3.38 -36.44
CA ILE A 48 14.08 -3.41 -35.91
C ILE A 48 14.51 -2.08 -35.27
N ARG A 49 13.69 -1.02 -35.40
CA ARG A 49 13.99 0.31 -34.84
C ARG A 49 12.99 0.69 -33.75
N ALA A 50 13.49 1.34 -32.70
CA ALA A 50 12.66 1.79 -31.58
C ALA A 50 11.67 2.88 -32.00
N GLU A 51 12.06 3.72 -32.97
CA GLU A 51 11.17 4.74 -33.55
C GLU A 51 9.95 4.09 -34.23
N ASP A 52 10.17 3.05 -35.03
CA ASP A 52 9.11 2.34 -35.75
C ASP A 52 8.18 1.60 -34.78
N LEU A 53 8.75 0.95 -33.75
CA LEU A 53 7.99 0.34 -32.66
C LEU A 53 7.09 1.38 -31.98
N SER A 54 7.65 2.53 -31.60
CA SER A 54 6.89 3.59 -30.92
C SER A 54 5.76 4.14 -31.81
N ALA A 55 6.00 4.32 -33.10
CA ALA A 55 4.99 4.77 -34.05
C ALA A 55 3.87 3.73 -34.28
N VAL A 56 4.18 2.43 -34.22
CA VAL A 56 3.16 1.38 -34.28
C VAL A 56 2.35 1.35 -32.98
N VAL A 57 3.00 1.46 -31.82
CA VAL A 57 2.33 1.50 -30.51
C VAL A 57 1.41 2.72 -30.41
N ASP A 58 1.83 3.90 -30.87
CA ASP A 58 0.99 5.11 -30.88
C ASP A 58 -0.29 4.92 -31.72
N ARG A 59 -0.16 4.31 -32.92
CA ARG A 59 -1.33 3.96 -33.75
C ARG A 59 -2.25 2.95 -33.07
N LEU A 60 -1.70 1.95 -32.39
CA LEU A 60 -2.49 0.97 -31.62
C LEU A 60 -3.21 1.62 -30.43
N LEU A 61 -2.56 2.56 -29.74
CA LEU A 61 -3.16 3.31 -28.65
C LEU A 61 -4.27 4.23 -29.14
N ALA A 62 -4.08 4.90 -30.27
CA ALA A 62 -5.13 5.70 -30.92
C ALA A 62 -6.35 4.84 -31.25
N GLU A 63 -6.15 3.68 -31.86
CA GLU A 63 -7.23 2.72 -32.15
C GLU A 63 -7.96 2.27 -30.88
N LEU A 64 -7.19 1.88 -29.85
CA LEU A 64 -7.74 1.44 -28.57
C LEU A 64 -8.58 2.54 -27.92
N CYS A 65 -8.09 3.78 -27.96
CA CYS A 65 -8.81 4.92 -27.40
C CYS A 65 -10.14 5.19 -28.14
N ARG A 66 -10.21 4.96 -29.46
CA ARG A 66 -11.49 5.03 -30.20
C ARG A 66 -12.48 3.95 -29.76
N GLN A 67 -12.02 2.72 -29.50
CA GLN A 67 -12.88 1.66 -28.98
C GLN A 67 -13.37 1.97 -27.56
N LEU A 68 -12.47 2.46 -26.70
CA LEU A 68 -12.81 2.91 -25.35
C LEU A 68 -13.78 4.09 -25.36
N GLU A 69 -13.67 4.99 -26.34
CA GLU A 69 -14.57 6.13 -26.51
C GLU A 69 -15.99 5.70 -26.83
N THR A 70 -16.14 4.78 -27.78
CA THR A 70 -17.43 4.18 -28.14
C THR A 70 -18.09 3.50 -26.94
N ALA A 71 -17.30 3.00 -25.99
CA ALA A 71 -17.75 2.34 -24.77
C ALA A 71 -17.83 3.26 -23.53
N GLU A 72 -17.70 4.58 -23.69
CA GLU A 72 -17.66 5.55 -22.57
C GLU A 72 -16.69 5.17 -21.43
N SER A 73 -15.56 4.58 -21.80
CA SER A 73 -14.61 3.97 -20.86
C SER A 73 -13.22 4.58 -21.00
N GLY A 74 -12.40 4.42 -19.95
CA GLY A 74 -10.98 4.73 -19.95
C GLY A 74 -10.17 3.56 -19.40
N ALA A 75 -8.92 3.45 -19.84
CA ALA A 75 -8.02 2.40 -19.38
C ALA A 75 -7.57 2.67 -17.94
N ARG A 76 -7.56 1.63 -17.11
CA ARG A 76 -6.93 1.58 -15.77
C ARG A 76 -5.64 0.77 -15.77
N ARG A 77 -5.58 -0.22 -16.65
CA ARG A 77 -4.39 -1.03 -16.92
C ARG A 77 -4.27 -1.25 -18.42
N LEU A 78 -3.05 -1.14 -18.92
CA LEU A 78 -2.65 -1.52 -20.26
C LEU A 78 -1.60 -2.61 -20.21
N GLU A 79 -1.70 -3.52 -21.15
CA GLU A 79 -0.70 -4.54 -21.41
C GLU A 79 -0.37 -4.55 -22.89
N LEU A 80 0.91 -4.33 -23.18
CA LEU A 80 1.50 -4.45 -24.49
C LEU A 80 2.43 -5.66 -24.48
N ALA A 81 2.21 -6.59 -25.41
CA ALA A 81 3.09 -7.72 -25.67
C ALA A 81 3.64 -7.60 -27.10
N CYS A 82 4.96 -7.54 -27.21
CA CYS A 82 5.69 -7.52 -28.46
C CYS A 82 6.37 -8.88 -28.64
N TYR A 83 6.00 -9.60 -29.70
CA TYR A 83 6.55 -10.91 -30.05
C TYR A 83 7.66 -10.72 -31.08
N ALA A 84 8.86 -11.11 -30.70
CA ALA A 84 10.05 -11.05 -31.54
C ALA A 84 10.17 -12.30 -32.41
N MET A 85 10.87 -12.17 -33.53
CA MET A 85 11.14 -13.26 -34.49
C MET A 85 11.89 -14.46 -33.87
N ASP A 86 12.64 -14.24 -32.79
CA ASP A 86 13.38 -15.28 -32.07
C ASP A 86 12.54 -15.99 -30.99
N GLY A 87 11.23 -15.69 -30.93
CA GLY A 87 10.30 -16.26 -29.96
C GLY A 87 10.29 -15.57 -28.59
N ARG A 88 11.10 -14.52 -28.39
CA ARG A 88 11.04 -13.70 -27.16
C ARG A 88 9.75 -12.88 -27.13
N VAL A 89 9.25 -12.63 -25.93
CA VAL A 89 8.07 -11.77 -25.71
C VAL A 89 8.45 -10.67 -24.75
N HIS A 90 8.50 -9.45 -25.26
CA HIS A 90 8.69 -8.25 -24.45
C HIS A 90 7.32 -7.76 -23.98
N ARG A 91 7.18 -7.56 -22.68
CA ARG A 91 5.93 -7.08 -22.08
C ARG A 91 6.14 -5.72 -21.45
N ALA A 92 5.30 -4.77 -21.84
CA ALA A 92 5.19 -3.49 -21.20
C ALA A 92 3.80 -3.36 -20.57
N THR A 93 3.75 -2.85 -19.35
CA THR A 93 2.51 -2.67 -18.61
C THR A 93 2.47 -1.26 -18.04
N ALA A 94 1.34 -0.58 -18.23
CA ALA A 94 1.07 0.71 -17.61
C ALA A 94 -0.21 0.61 -16.78
N ARG A 95 -0.23 1.30 -15.64
CA ARG A 95 -1.42 1.45 -14.81
C ARG A 95 -1.67 2.92 -14.54
N THR A 96 -2.94 3.29 -14.39
CA THR A 96 -3.34 4.66 -14.14
C THR A 96 -4.20 4.76 -12.88
N SER A 97 -4.07 5.88 -12.19
CA SER A 97 -4.79 6.23 -10.96
C SER A 97 -6.23 6.68 -11.23
N ARG A 98 -6.52 7.08 -12.47
CA ARG A 98 -7.86 7.42 -12.99
C ARG A 98 -8.05 6.78 -14.37
N PRO A 99 -9.29 6.57 -14.84
CA PRO A 99 -9.52 6.13 -16.22
C PRO A 99 -8.94 7.14 -17.21
N VAL A 100 -8.07 6.68 -18.12
CA VAL A 100 -7.42 7.53 -19.13
C VAL A 100 -7.80 7.06 -20.53
N ARG A 101 -8.14 8.02 -21.40
CA ARG A 101 -8.45 7.80 -22.83
C ARG A 101 -7.71 8.82 -23.71
N GLN A 102 -6.40 8.95 -23.50
CA GLN A 102 -5.54 9.88 -24.26
C GLN A 102 -4.30 9.13 -24.75
N PRO A 103 -4.13 8.90 -26.06
CA PRO A 103 -3.03 8.10 -26.61
C PRO A 103 -1.65 8.58 -26.15
N ALA A 104 -1.38 9.87 -26.27
CA ALA A 104 -0.08 10.45 -25.89
C ALA A 104 0.26 10.28 -24.40
N ARG A 105 -0.74 10.32 -23.51
CA ARG A 105 -0.51 10.09 -22.07
C ARG A 105 -0.19 8.63 -21.78
N LEU A 106 -0.89 7.70 -22.44
CA LEU A 106 -0.67 6.27 -22.30
C LEU A 106 0.68 5.84 -22.89
N LEU A 107 1.06 6.41 -24.04
CA LEU A 107 2.35 6.16 -24.69
C LEU A 107 3.51 6.53 -23.76
N ARG A 108 3.47 7.72 -23.14
CA ARG A 108 4.48 8.18 -22.17
C ARG A 108 4.70 7.24 -20.98
N LEU A 109 3.69 6.47 -20.57
CA LEU A 109 3.83 5.49 -19.48
C LEU A 109 4.54 4.21 -19.94
N LEU A 110 4.48 3.90 -21.24
CA LEU A 110 5.11 2.74 -21.85
C LEU A 110 6.51 3.04 -22.43
N GLU A 111 6.78 4.29 -22.84
CA GLU A 111 8.05 4.73 -23.46
C GLU A 111 9.28 4.21 -22.71
N GLY A 112 9.38 4.43 -21.40
CA GLY A 112 10.55 3.97 -20.62
C GLY A 112 10.74 2.45 -20.58
N GLN A 113 9.68 1.66 -20.81
CA GLN A 113 9.79 0.20 -20.94
C GLN A 113 10.09 -0.23 -22.37
N LEU A 114 9.65 0.55 -23.36
CA LEU A 114 9.92 0.34 -24.79
C LEU A 114 11.36 0.68 -25.15
N GLU A 115 11.95 1.72 -24.56
CA GLU A 115 13.37 2.08 -24.74
C GLU A 115 14.31 0.98 -24.24
N GLY A 116 13.91 0.23 -23.21
CA GLY A 116 14.64 -0.92 -22.70
C GLY A 116 14.40 -2.22 -23.47
N CYS A 117 13.58 -2.19 -24.52
CA CYS A 117 13.26 -3.36 -25.33
C CYS A 117 14.42 -3.66 -26.29
N ASP A 118 15.11 -4.78 -26.07
CA ASP A 118 16.08 -5.30 -27.04
C ASP A 118 15.33 -5.83 -28.26
N LEU A 119 15.39 -5.09 -29.37
CA LEU A 119 14.66 -5.42 -30.58
C LEU A 119 15.26 -6.61 -31.33
N GLY A 120 16.53 -6.97 -31.09
CA GLY A 120 17.17 -8.15 -31.69
C GLY A 120 16.92 -8.30 -33.20
N PHE A 121 16.23 -9.39 -33.57
CA PHE A 121 15.84 -9.73 -34.95
C PHE A 121 14.55 -9.05 -35.45
N GLY A 122 13.98 -8.20 -34.61
CA GLY A 122 12.79 -7.41 -34.84
C GLY A 122 11.50 -8.04 -34.30
N ILE A 123 10.48 -7.18 -34.14
CA ILE A 123 9.14 -7.54 -33.65
C ILE A 123 8.20 -7.78 -34.83
N GLU A 124 7.56 -8.95 -34.87
CA GLU A 124 6.58 -9.31 -35.92
C GLU A 124 5.14 -9.04 -35.49
N THR A 125 4.81 -9.23 -34.21
CA THR A 125 3.45 -9.11 -33.70
C THR A 125 3.41 -8.24 -32.46
N LEU A 126 2.45 -7.32 -32.42
CA LEU A 126 2.12 -6.52 -31.26
C LEU A 126 0.70 -6.82 -30.83
N VAL A 127 0.52 -7.05 -29.53
CA VAL A 127 -0.79 -7.21 -28.90
C VAL A 127 -0.93 -6.17 -27.81
N LEU A 128 -1.85 -5.24 -28.00
CA LEU A 128 -2.22 -4.23 -27.01
C LEU A 128 -3.59 -4.60 -26.41
N SER A 129 -3.71 -4.54 -25.09
CA SER A 129 -4.99 -4.78 -24.42
C SER A 129 -5.19 -3.86 -23.22
N ALA A 130 -6.46 -3.56 -22.93
CA ALA A 130 -6.87 -2.90 -21.70
C ALA A 130 -7.71 -3.88 -20.85
N PRO A 131 -7.04 -4.73 -20.03
CA PRO A 131 -7.74 -5.73 -19.22
C PRO A 131 -8.57 -5.12 -18.08
N GLU A 132 -8.18 -3.94 -17.59
CA GLU A 132 -8.93 -3.20 -16.57
C GLU A 132 -9.33 -1.84 -17.14
N THR A 133 -10.64 -1.61 -17.24
CA THR A 133 -11.23 -0.35 -17.72
C THR A 133 -12.30 0.11 -16.75
N GLU A 134 -12.47 1.42 -16.66
CA GLU A 134 -13.47 2.04 -15.80
C GLU A 134 -14.25 3.08 -16.61
N ARG A 135 -15.52 3.34 -16.25
CA ARG A 135 -16.34 4.33 -16.94
C ARG A 135 -15.66 5.69 -16.86
N LEU A 136 -15.50 6.33 -18.00
CA LEU A 136 -14.95 7.68 -18.10
C LEU A 136 -16.09 8.61 -18.48
N ALA A 137 -16.68 9.27 -17.48
CA ALA A 137 -17.71 10.27 -17.72
C ALA A 137 -17.15 11.42 -18.57
N PRO A 138 -17.98 12.04 -19.43
CA PRO A 138 -17.61 13.27 -20.13
C PRO A 138 -17.13 14.31 -19.11
N THR A 139 -15.98 14.92 -19.37
CA THR A 139 -15.51 16.03 -18.53
C THR A 139 -16.36 17.24 -18.87
N GLU A 140 -17.15 17.74 -17.92
CA GLU A 140 -17.87 18.99 -18.11
C GLU A 140 -16.86 20.14 -18.25
N CYS A 141 -16.84 20.77 -19.43
CA CYS A 141 -16.06 21.97 -19.68
C CYS A 141 -16.76 23.19 -19.05
N GLY A 142 -16.86 23.21 -17.73
CA GLY A 142 -17.42 24.33 -16.96
C GLY A 142 -16.40 25.45 -16.70
N PHE A 143 -16.87 26.59 -16.21
CA PHE A 143 -16.08 27.81 -15.93
C PHE A 143 -15.00 27.63 -14.83
N TRP A 144 -15.08 26.56 -14.02
CA TRP A 144 -14.18 26.27 -12.89
C TRP A 144 -13.07 25.25 -13.26
N GLN A 145 -12.40 25.45 -14.39
CA GLN A 145 -11.44 24.50 -14.98
C GLN A 145 -10.20 24.22 -14.09
N ASP A 146 -9.82 25.16 -13.22
CA ASP A 146 -8.58 25.07 -12.45
C ASP A 146 -8.53 23.84 -11.54
N ARG A 147 -9.66 23.45 -10.92
CA ARG A 147 -9.71 22.29 -10.01
C ARG A 147 -9.55 20.97 -10.77
N ALA A 148 -10.31 20.80 -11.86
CA ALA A 148 -10.28 19.59 -12.68
C ALA A 148 -8.92 19.40 -13.37
N ALA A 149 -8.32 20.49 -13.87
CA ALA A 149 -6.99 20.47 -14.46
C ALA A 149 -5.91 20.10 -13.43
N THR A 150 -6.03 20.61 -12.20
CA THR A 150 -5.10 20.27 -11.11
C THR A 150 -5.21 18.80 -10.72
N ASP A 151 -6.44 18.27 -10.61
CA ASP A 151 -6.66 16.86 -10.28
C ASP A 151 -6.14 15.92 -11.37
N ASP A 152 -6.29 16.28 -12.65
CA ASP A 152 -5.76 15.49 -13.75
C ASP A 152 -4.22 15.53 -13.81
N ALA A 153 -3.62 16.70 -13.57
CA ALA A 153 -2.16 16.85 -13.45
C ALA A 153 -1.60 16.03 -12.28
N MET A 154 -2.30 16.01 -11.14
CA MET A 154 -1.95 15.17 -9.99
C MET A 154 -2.04 13.68 -10.35
N ALA A 155 -3.11 13.25 -11.02
CA ALA A 155 -3.25 11.87 -11.49
C ALA A 155 -2.10 11.48 -12.42
N ALA A 156 -1.75 12.34 -13.39
CA ALA A 156 -0.64 12.10 -14.30
C ALA A 156 0.73 12.04 -13.60
N LEU A 157 0.91 12.82 -12.51
CA LEU A 157 2.09 12.73 -11.66
C LEU A 157 2.14 11.38 -10.93
N ILE A 158 1.03 10.96 -10.31
CA ILE A 158 0.92 9.67 -9.61
C ILE A 158 1.21 8.52 -10.56
N ASP A 159 0.66 8.54 -11.76
CA ASP A 159 0.86 7.50 -12.78
C ASP A 159 2.36 7.34 -13.10
N ARG A 160 3.05 8.45 -13.41
CA ARG A 160 4.49 8.44 -13.74
C ARG A 160 5.35 8.02 -12.56
N LEU A 161 5.06 8.51 -11.35
CA LEU A 161 5.81 8.13 -10.16
C LEU A 161 5.61 6.66 -9.81
N SER A 162 4.38 6.15 -9.93
CA SER A 162 4.05 4.75 -9.66
C SER A 162 4.69 3.82 -10.69
N GLN A 163 4.73 4.22 -11.97
CA GLN A 163 5.39 3.48 -13.03
C GLN A 163 6.90 3.33 -12.79
N ARG A 164 7.54 4.38 -12.25
CA ARG A 164 8.99 4.41 -11.99
C ARG A 164 9.40 3.79 -10.65
N LEU A 165 8.66 4.05 -9.58
CA LEU A 165 9.01 3.63 -8.21
C LEU A 165 8.34 2.31 -7.81
N GLY A 166 7.33 1.88 -8.57
CA GLY A 166 6.46 0.76 -8.25
C GLY A 166 5.12 1.23 -7.65
N PRO A 167 4.03 0.48 -7.89
CA PRO A 167 2.66 0.87 -7.53
C PRO A 167 2.45 1.05 -6.02
N GLU A 168 3.24 0.36 -5.20
CA GLU A 168 3.15 0.38 -3.75
C GLU A 168 4.00 1.46 -3.08
N ARG A 169 4.76 2.27 -3.83
CA ARG A 169 5.68 3.26 -3.23
C ARG A 169 5.11 4.67 -3.15
N VAL A 170 4.14 5.01 -4.00
CA VAL A 170 3.43 6.29 -3.96
C VAL A 170 2.16 6.10 -3.16
N ARG A 171 2.01 6.82 -2.05
CA ARG A 171 0.97 6.53 -1.07
C ARG A 171 0.27 7.79 -0.58
N TRP A 172 -1.02 7.65 -0.33
CA TRP A 172 -1.78 8.58 0.50
C TRP A 172 -1.75 8.12 1.95
N MET A 173 -1.85 9.07 2.88
CA MET A 173 -2.03 8.76 4.29
C MET A 173 -3.51 8.93 4.64
N ALA A 174 -4.19 7.84 4.99
CA ALA A 174 -5.60 7.84 5.33
C ALA A 174 -5.80 7.55 6.82
N PRO A 175 -6.81 8.14 7.46
CA PRO A 175 -7.08 7.87 8.85
C PRO A 175 -7.74 6.50 9.02
N VAL A 176 -7.49 5.89 10.18
CA VAL A 176 -8.04 4.60 10.59
C VAL A 176 -8.61 4.73 11.98
N THR A 177 -9.78 4.13 12.19
CA THR A 177 -10.40 4.03 13.52
C THR A 177 -9.67 3.01 14.36
N SER A 178 -8.58 3.43 15.01
CA SER A 178 -7.83 2.64 15.99
C SER A 178 -7.59 3.48 17.24
N HIS A 179 -7.72 2.86 18.42
CA HIS A 179 -7.33 3.51 19.68
C HIS A 179 -5.81 3.55 19.86
N LEU A 180 -5.05 2.73 19.12
CA LEU A 180 -3.58 2.73 19.17
C LEU A 180 -3.00 3.84 18.28
N PRO A 181 -2.16 4.74 18.80
CA PRO A 181 -1.68 5.90 18.06
C PRO A 181 -0.87 5.52 16.81
N GLU A 182 -0.06 4.46 16.89
CA GLU A 182 0.73 3.93 15.76
C GLU A 182 -0.10 3.43 14.57
N ARG A 183 -1.41 3.17 14.77
CA ARG A 183 -2.31 2.58 13.77
C ARG A 183 -3.45 3.51 13.35
N ARG A 184 -3.41 4.78 13.79
CA ARG A 184 -4.43 5.79 13.43
C ARG A 184 -4.34 6.27 12.01
N VAL A 185 -3.23 5.99 11.34
CA VAL A 185 -3.02 6.37 9.95
C VAL A 185 -2.45 5.17 9.21
N GLU A 186 -3.08 4.81 8.10
CA GLU A 186 -2.56 3.77 7.21
C GLU A 186 -2.11 4.38 5.88
N PRO A 187 -1.03 3.86 5.29
CA PRO A 187 -0.62 4.27 3.98
C PRO A 187 -1.38 3.47 2.91
N LEU A 188 -2.09 4.17 2.01
CA LEU A 188 -2.86 3.57 0.92
C LEU A 188 -2.18 3.81 -0.44
N PRO A 189 -2.07 2.80 -1.33
CA PRO A 189 -1.48 2.99 -2.65
C PRO A 189 -2.23 4.04 -3.47
N ALA A 190 -1.53 5.10 -3.89
CA ALA A 190 -2.14 6.24 -4.58
C ALA A 190 -2.71 5.88 -5.96
N LEU A 191 -2.23 4.77 -6.54
CA LEU A 191 -2.70 4.25 -7.81
C LEU A 191 -4.11 3.65 -7.74
N HIS A 192 -4.52 3.17 -6.57
CA HIS A 192 -5.81 2.50 -6.35
C HIS A 192 -6.81 3.37 -5.59
N HIS A 193 -6.35 4.45 -4.94
CA HIS A 193 -7.18 5.32 -4.11
C HIS A 193 -7.15 6.77 -4.59
N ALA A 194 -8.33 7.37 -4.76
CA ALA A 194 -8.46 8.75 -5.19
C ALA A 194 -8.18 9.72 -4.04
N ALA A 195 -7.58 10.88 -4.35
CA ALA A 195 -7.35 11.93 -3.35
C ALA A 195 -8.64 12.38 -2.65
N ALA A 196 -9.74 12.48 -3.39
CA ALA A 196 -11.05 12.86 -2.84
C ALA A 196 -11.60 11.82 -1.86
N GLU A 197 -11.39 10.51 -2.13
CA GLU A 197 -11.76 9.43 -1.22
C GLU A 197 -11.01 9.58 0.11
N VAL A 198 -9.70 9.80 0.05
CA VAL A 198 -8.86 9.97 1.25
C VAL A 198 -9.23 11.25 2.00
N ALA A 199 -9.51 12.34 1.29
CA ALA A 199 -9.96 13.59 1.90
C ALA A 199 -11.30 13.44 2.63
N ALA A 200 -12.25 12.69 2.05
CA ALA A 200 -13.51 12.37 2.70
C ALA A 200 -13.29 11.58 4.00
N ARG A 201 -12.40 10.57 3.98
CA ARG A 201 -12.04 9.82 5.20
C ARG A 201 -11.50 10.74 6.31
N TRP A 202 -10.69 11.74 5.97
CA TRP A 202 -10.20 12.72 6.95
C TRP A 202 -11.29 13.68 7.45
N ALA A 203 -12.22 14.08 6.59
CA ALA A 203 -13.35 14.92 6.98
C ALA A 203 -14.31 14.19 7.95
N ASP A 204 -14.52 12.89 7.72
CA ASP A 204 -15.37 12.05 8.55
C ASP A 204 -14.66 11.55 9.82
N TRP A 205 -13.33 11.61 9.86
CA TRP A 205 -12.56 11.12 10.99
C TRP A 205 -12.67 12.08 12.17
N GLN A 206 -13.19 11.55 13.28
CA GLN A 206 -13.27 12.26 14.55
C GLN A 206 -12.35 11.59 15.57
N PRO A 207 -11.39 12.32 16.16
CA PRO A 207 -10.64 11.80 17.28
C PRO A 207 -11.59 11.54 18.46
N PRO A 208 -11.31 10.53 19.30
CA PRO A 208 -12.06 10.32 20.53
C PRO A 208 -12.13 11.59 21.39
N PRO A 209 -13.31 11.93 21.97
CA PRO A 209 -13.47 13.14 22.77
C PRO A 209 -12.47 13.21 23.93
N GLY A 210 -11.83 14.37 24.10
CA GLY A 210 -10.86 14.60 25.18
C GLY A 210 -9.45 14.05 24.93
N GLU A 211 -9.23 13.36 23.81
CA GLU A 211 -7.91 12.86 23.46
C GLU A 211 -7.10 13.89 22.68
N VAL A 212 -6.01 14.39 23.28
CA VAL A 212 -5.05 15.25 22.59
C VAL A 212 -3.91 14.37 22.09
N LEU A 213 -3.75 14.27 20.77
CA LEU A 213 -2.66 13.55 20.14
C LEU A 213 -1.42 14.45 19.99
N PRO A 214 -0.20 13.87 20.06
CA PRO A 214 1.02 14.62 19.80
C PRO A 214 1.08 15.07 18.33
N LEU A 215 1.66 16.26 18.10
CA LEU A 215 1.94 16.74 16.74
C LEU A 215 2.94 15.86 16.01
N ARG A 216 3.92 15.31 16.74
CA ARG A 216 4.90 14.37 16.21
C ARG A 216 4.87 13.07 17.02
N LEU A 217 4.53 11.97 16.35
CA LEU A 217 4.71 10.62 16.87
C LEU A 217 6.05 10.05 16.37
N LEU A 218 6.84 9.50 17.28
CA LEU A 218 8.09 8.83 16.92
C LEU A 218 7.76 7.47 16.31
N ALA A 219 8.37 7.14 15.17
CA ALA A 219 8.16 5.86 14.49
C ALA A 219 8.54 4.65 15.37
N ARG A 220 9.49 4.86 16.29
CA ARG A 220 9.85 3.91 17.36
C ARG A 220 9.96 4.70 18.66
N PRO A 221 9.26 4.29 19.73
CA PRO A 221 9.44 4.90 21.04
C PRO A 221 10.87 4.77 21.52
N GLU A 222 11.37 5.83 22.16
CA GLU A 222 12.72 5.88 22.67
C GLU A 222 12.72 5.55 24.17
N PRO A 223 13.56 4.60 24.63
CA PRO A 223 13.62 4.24 26.04
C PRO A 223 14.16 5.41 26.86
N VAL A 224 13.57 5.62 28.03
CA VAL A 224 13.99 6.63 29.00
C VAL A 224 14.09 6.03 30.39
N GLU A 225 14.97 6.60 31.21
CA GLU A 225 14.97 6.31 32.64
C GLU A 225 14.02 7.29 33.33
N ALA A 226 13.00 6.77 33.98
CA ALA A 226 12.02 7.58 34.68
C ALA A 226 12.13 7.41 36.19
N THR A 227 12.05 8.52 36.91
CA THR A 227 11.89 8.53 38.37
C THR A 227 10.41 8.64 38.69
N ALA A 228 9.72 7.51 38.78
CA ALA A 228 8.31 7.44 39.18
C ALA A 228 8.20 7.32 40.70
N LEU A 229 7.47 8.23 41.33
CA LEU A 229 7.29 8.25 42.79
C LEU A 229 6.21 7.25 43.26
N LEU A 230 5.22 6.99 42.40
CA LEU A 230 4.10 6.09 42.64
C LEU A 230 3.80 5.34 41.33
N PRO A 231 3.22 4.12 41.40
CA PRO A 231 2.90 3.32 40.22
C PRO A 231 2.15 4.12 39.15
N ASP A 232 0.97 4.65 39.47
CA ASP A 232 0.09 5.24 38.46
C ASP A 232 0.25 6.76 38.28
N TYR A 233 1.32 7.34 38.83
CA TYR A 233 1.60 8.76 38.71
C TYR A 233 2.55 9.06 37.55
N PRO A 234 2.46 10.27 36.95
CA PRO A 234 3.46 10.72 36.00
C PRO A 234 4.85 10.76 36.65
N PRO A 235 5.92 10.52 35.89
CA PRO A 235 7.28 10.53 36.42
C PRO A 235 7.70 11.94 36.84
N ALA A 236 8.44 12.05 37.94
CA ALA A 236 8.94 13.34 38.45
C ALA A 236 10.10 13.89 37.60
N ALA A 237 10.90 12.99 37.03
CA ALA A 237 11.93 13.32 36.06
C ALA A 237 12.11 12.16 35.08
N ILE A 238 12.48 12.49 33.86
CA ILE A 238 12.89 11.52 32.84
C ILE A 238 14.27 11.88 32.30
N ARG A 239 15.13 10.88 32.12
CA ARG A 239 16.40 11.03 31.43
C ARG A 239 16.23 10.50 30.01
N TRP A 240 16.19 11.42 29.05
CA TRP A 240 16.04 11.11 27.63
C TRP A 240 17.36 11.40 26.92
N GLY A 241 17.99 10.35 26.40
CA GLY A 241 19.39 10.42 25.95
C GLY A 241 20.33 10.80 27.10
N LYS A 242 21.04 11.93 26.96
CA LYS A 242 21.95 12.48 27.98
C LYS A 242 21.35 13.65 28.77
N VAL A 243 20.08 13.99 28.52
CA VAL A 243 19.45 15.18 29.10
C VAL A 243 18.44 14.75 30.17
N LEU A 244 18.52 15.36 31.34
CA LEU A 244 17.56 15.18 32.42
C LEU A 244 16.44 16.22 32.27
N HIS A 245 15.21 15.75 32.06
CA HIS A 245 14.02 16.58 32.01
C HIS A 245 13.26 16.45 33.34
N ARG A 246 13.27 17.52 34.14
CA ARG A 246 12.43 17.63 35.33
C ARG A 246 10.99 17.91 34.91
N ILE A 247 10.05 17.08 35.37
CA ILE A 247 8.63 17.22 35.05
C ILE A 247 7.97 18.15 36.08
N VAL A 248 7.24 19.15 35.59
CA VAL A 248 6.53 20.14 36.41
C VAL A 248 5.02 19.94 36.39
N ARG A 249 4.48 19.35 35.31
CA ARG A 249 3.07 18.97 35.20
C ARG A 249 2.95 17.62 34.53
N GLY A 250 1.95 16.84 34.92
CA GLY A 250 1.67 15.55 34.32
C GLY A 250 0.19 15.22 34.42
N GLU A 251 -0.34 14.60 33.37
CA GLU A 251 -1.72 14.14 33.27
C GLU A 251 -1.75 12.70 32.73
N GLY A 252 -2.68 11.89 33.24
CA GLY A 252 -2.79 10.46 32.95
C GLY A 252 -3.06 9.65 34.22
N PRO A 253 -3.04 8.30 34.13
CA PRO A 253 -2.70 7.51 32.95
C PRO A 253 -3.85 7.37 31.96
N GLN A 254 -3.56 7.52 30.66
CA GLN A 254 -4.40 6.99 29.59
C GLN A 254 -3.94 5.55 29.30
N ARG A 255 -4.76 4.56 29.66
CA ARG A 255 -4.44 3.15 29.44
C ARG A 255 -4.81 2.72 28.03
N LEU A 256 -3.83 2.26 27.26
CA LEU A 256 -4.03 1.66 25.94
C LEU A 256 -3.67 0.16 25.98
N THR A 257 -4.65 -0.69 25.71
CA THR A 257 -4.49 -2.14 25.61
C THR A 257 -4.26 -2.56 24.15
N PRO A 258 -3.54 -3.66 23.89
CA PRO A 258 -3.46 -4.30 22.58
C PRO A 258 -4.82 -4.47 21.88
N GLU A 259 -4.83 -4.36 20.55
CA GLU A 259 -5.97 -4.79 19.71
C GLU A 259 -5.98 -6.33 19.63
N TRP A 260 -6.68 -6.99 20.55
CA TRP A 260 -6.66 -8.46 20.69
C TRP A 260 -7.11 -9.23 19.45
N TRP A 261 -7.90 -8.60 18.56
CA TRP A 261 -8.41 -9.18 17.32
C TRP A 261 -7.42 -9.08 16.13
N ARG A 262 -6.25 -8.48 16.32
CA ARG A 262 -5.24 -8.30 15.27
C ARG A 262 -3.92 -8.94 15.69
N GLU A 263 -3.51 -9.97 14.95
CA GLU A 263 -2.14 -10.48 15.06
C GLU A 263 -1.17 -9.44 14.47
N ALA A 264 -0.17 -9.04 15.25
CA ALA A 264 0.86 -8.13 14.75
C ALA A 264 1.76 -8.87 13.75
N PRO A 265 1.91 -8.38 12.49
CA PRO A 265 2.81 -8.97 11.51
C PRO A 265 4.24 -9.09 12.08
N PRO A 266 5.03 -10.11 11.68
CA PRO A 266 6.40 -10.30 12.17
C PRO A 266 7.30 -9.07 11.98
N ASP A 267 7.09 -8.33 10.89
CA ASP A 267 7.93 -7.19 10.47
C ASP A 267 7.34 -5.82 10.84
N ASP A 268 6.24 -5.76 11.59
CA ASP A 268 5.65 -4.48 12.01
C ASP A 268 6.58 -3.81 13.05
N PRO A 269 7.14 -2.62 12.78
CA PRO A 269 8.02 -1.92 13.73
C PRO A 269 7.29 -1.56 15.03
N ALA A 270 5.96 -1.52 15.03
CA ALA A 270 5.12 -1.35 16.21
C ALA A 270 4.65 -2.68 16.83
N ALA A 271 4.98 -3.84 16.25
CA ALA A 271 4.62 -5.17 16.79
C ALA A 271 5.04 -5.38 18.26
N PRO A 272 6.21 -4.90 18.74
CA PRO A 272 6.57 -5.03 20.15
C PRO A 272 5.66 -4.22 21.09
N LEU A 273 5.13 -3.10 20.59
CA LEU A 273 4.27 -2.16 21.34
C LEU A 273 2.82 -2.63 21.35
N ALA A 274 2.36 -3.18 20.23
CA ALA A 274 0.99 -3.66 20.05
C ALA A 274 0.64 -4.87 20.92
N ARG A 275 1.61 -5.50 21.60
CA ARG A 275 1.42 -6.73 22.39
C ARG A 275 1.33 -6.51 23.90
N ARG A 276 1.56 -5.30 24.41
CA ARG A 276 1.52 -5.00 25.86
C ARG A 276 0.65 -3.80 26.18
N THR A 277 0.00 -3.85 27.34
CA THR A 277 -0.70 -2.69 27.91
C THR A 277 0.28 -1.56 28.22
N ARG A 278 -0.09 -0.35 27.83
CA ARG A 278 0.71 0.87 27.99
C ARG A 278 -0.10 1.92 28.73
N ASP A 279 0.48 2.51 29.76
CA ASP A 279 -0.10 3.65 30.47
C ASP A 279 0.62 4.92 30.01
N TYR A 280 -0.08 5.75 29.24
CA TYR A 280 0.42 6.99 28.68
C TYR A 280 0.18 8.17 29.61
N TYR A 281 1.17 9.05 29.67
CA TYR A 281 1.19 10.28 30.45
C TYR A 281 1.58 11.44 29.54
N ARG A 282 0.82 12.53 29.61
CA ARG A 282 1.20 13.80 29.03
C ARG A 282 1.96 14.59 30.09
N VAL A 283 3.23 14.88 29.84
CA VAL A 283 4.09 15.57 30.80
C VAL A 283 4.64 16.86 30.22
N GLU A 284 4.72 17.90 31.04
CA GLU A 284 5.37 19.17 30.74
C GLU A 284 6.65 19.27 31.59
N ASN A 285 7.78 19.54 30.95
CA ASN A 285 9.04 19.71 31.65
C ASN A 285 9.26 21.17 32.09
N ALA A 286 10.26 21.40 32.93
CA ALA A 286 10.59 22.74 33.45
C ALA A 286 11.01 23.75 32.36
N ALA A 287 11.37 23.28 31.17
CA ALA A 287 11.66 24.11 30.00
C ALA A 287 10.41 24.38 29.13
N GLY A 288 9.22 23.93 29.54
CA GLY A 288 7.96 24.12 28.84
C GLY A 288 7.67 23.09 27.73
N GLN A 289 8.55 22.13 27.49
CA GLN A 289 8.33 21.13 26.45
C GLN A 289 7.29 20.10 26.90
N ARG A 290 6.35 19.78 26.02
CA ARG A 290 5.30 18.80 26.28
C ARG A 290 5.57 17.47 25.57
N LEU A 291 5.70 16.41 26.35
CA LEU A 291 6.07 15.08 25.91
C LEU A 291 4.95 14.07 26.20
N TRP A 292 4.82 13.08 25.32
CA TRP A 292 3.96 11.93 25.52
C TRP A 292 4.81 10.72 25.87
N VAL A 293 4.73 10.30 27.12
CA VAL A 293 5.57 9.26 27.72
C VAL A 293 4.68 8.11 28.15
N PHE A 294 5.11 6.87 27.95
CA PHE A 294 4.36 5.73 28.48
C PHE A 294 5.22 4.79 29.31
N ARG A 295 4.53 4.11 30.21
CA ARG A 295 5.02 2.94 30.94
C ARG A 295 4.52 1.68 30.21
N GLN A 296 5.42 0.78 29.86
CA GLN A 296 5.08 -0.52 29.29
C GLN A 296 5.04 -1.59 30.39
N GLY A 297 3.89 -2.25 30.55
CA GLY A 297 3.66 -3.22 31.61
C GLY A 297 2.98 -2.61 32.85
N LEU A 298 2.26 -3.45 33.59
CA LEU A 298 1.61 -3.09 34.84
C LEU A 298 2.59 -3.33 36.00
N TYR A 299 2.53 -2.49 37.04
CA TYR A 299 3.03 -2.90 38.34
C TYR A 299 2.03 -3.93 38.87
N ASP A 300 2.25 -5.21 38.57
CA ASP A 300 1.44 -6.25 39.19
C ASP A 300 1.64 -6.15 40.70
N GLY A 301 0.57 -5.80 41.41
CA GLY A 301 0.56 -5.69 42.86
C GLY A 301 0.78 -7.04 43.52
N ALA A 302 2.04 -7.41 43.73
CA ALA A 302 2.48 -8.35 44.74
C ALA A 302 3.98 -8.10 45.01
N GLY A 303 4.26 -7.40 46.11
CA GLY A 303 5.59 -7.36 46.71
C GLY A 303 6.49 -6.22 46.25
N ALA A 304 6.66 -5.24 47.14
CA ALA A 304 7.95 -4.59 47.29
C ALA A 304 8.99 -5.68 47.60
N GLY A 305 9.71 -6.13 46.57
CA GLY A 305 10.65 -7.24 46.65
C GLY A 305 10.59 -8.07 45.38
N GLY A 306 11.54 -7.86 44.47
CA GLY A 306 11.65 -8.69 43.27
C GLY A 306 11.99 -10.12 43.65
N THR A 307 11.02 -11.03 43.57
CA THR A 307 11.25 -12.48 43.70
C THR A 307 10.60 -13.32 42.62
N ASP A 308 9.91 -12.74 41.64
CA ASP A 308 9.57 -13.43 40.39
C ASP A 308 10.16 -12.60 39.25
N GLY A 309 10.95 -13.22 38.37
CA GLY A 309 11.69 -12.60 37.25
C GLY A 309 10.86 -11.87 36.19
N LYS A 310 9.77 -11.21 36.57
CA LYS A 310 8.97 -10.32 35.74
C LYS A 310 9.79 -9.08 35.38
N PRO A 311 9.87 -8.72 34.09
CA PRO A 311 10.66 -7.58 33.64
C PRO A 311 10.13 -6.28 34.27
N LYS A 312 11.05 -5.44 34.79
CA LYS A 312 10.72 -4.11 35.28
C LYS A 312 9.95 -3.32 34.21
N PRO A 313 8.93 -2.52 34.59
CA PRO A 313 8.21 -1.69 33.65
C PRO A 313 9.18 -0.71 32.98
N GLY A 314 9.24 -0.75 31.65
CA GLY A 314 10.08 0.13 30.84
C GLY A 314 9.34 1.44 30.57
N TRP A 315 10.07 2.56 30.61
CA TRP A 315 9.54 3.88 30.27
C TRP A 315 10.04 4.33 28.91
N PHE A 316 9.18 4.98 28.14
CA PHE A 316 9.48 5.40 26.78
C PHE A 316 8.86 6.75 26.46
N VAL A 317 9.55 7.55 25.67
CA VAL A 317 8.98 8.73 24.99
C VAL A 317 8.44 8.26 23.64
N HIS A 318 7.19 8.60 23.32
CA HIS A 318 6.55 8.22 22.06
C HIS A 318 6.16 9.43 21.21
N GLY A 319 5.84 10.58 21.82
CA GLY A 319 5.36 11.74 21.08
C GLY A 319 5.74 13.08 21.69
N ILE A 320 5.63 14.12 20.87
CA ILE A 320 5.95 15.52 21.22
C ILE A 320 4.78 16.40 20.80
N PHE A 321 4.30 17.26 21.70
CA PHE A 321 3.15 18.13 21.47
C PHE A 321 3.52 19.54 20.98
N GLY A 322 4.78 19.96 21.14
CA GLY A 322 5.24 21.34 20.88
C GLY A 322 5.89 21.96 22.11
#